data_AF-E4Y5V0-F1
#
_entry.id   AF-E4Y5V0-F1
#
_cell.length_a   1.000
_cell.length_b   1.000
_cell.length_c   1.000
_cell.angle_alpha   90.00
_cell.angle_beta   90.00
_cell.angle_gamma   90.00
#
_symmetry.space_group_name_H-M   'P 1'
#
loop_
_entity.id
_entity.type
_entity.pdbx_description
1 polymer ?
#
loop_
_entity_poly.entity_id
_entity_poly.type
_entity_poly.pdbx_seq_one_letter_code
_entity_poly.pdbx_strand_id
1 'polypeptide(L)'
;MKSIYFGLGYMGSSIIAYFIPHWQGHALAIGIMAALQLILTFFLPESPSFLVAKKRYKEASQVLEKIAEKTTSDVGADLEEQVREIKQPQKADRSPLDLLKTPATRKVSLNVAFAYCVTVTVYYALSFNVSSLAGSTYVNNAVNGAVETVAYFICIPLIDKFGRRPVTVIFMYIGSIAVLIVMILNETTDSGGIWVFFLRPGGYGCQKQTTLLLRRQ
;
A
#
# COMPACT_ATOMS: atom_id res chain seq x y z
N MET A 1 -8.39 1.17 10.09
CA MET A 1 -7.52 0.34 10.97
C MET A 1 -6.57 -0.58 10.21
N LYS A 2 -7.02 -1.39 9.25
CA LYS A 2 -6.14 -2.37 8.53
C LYS A 2 -4.89 -1.76 7.88
N SER A 3 -4.96 -0.53 7.38
CA SER A 3 -3.82 0.15 6.72
C SER A 3 -2.67 0.52 7.66
N ILE A 4 -2.91 0.63 8.97
CA ILE A 4 -1.88 1.02 9.95
C ILE A 4 -0.84 -0.09 10.11
N TYR A 5 -1.24 -1.35 10.02
CA TYR A 5 -0.33 -2.50 10.09
C TYR A 5 0.71 -2.51 8.97
N PHE A 6 0.35 -1.97 7.79
CA PHE A 6 1.28 -1.86 6.67
C PHE A 6 2.41 -0.87 6.98
N GLY A 7 2.07 0.34 7.47
CA GLY A 7 3.06 1.33 7.88
C GLY A 7 3.97 0.86 9.03
N LEU A 8 3.37 0.21 10.04
CA LEU A 8 4.13 -0.39 11.15
C LEU A 8 5.09 -1.50 10.67
N GLY A 9 4.64 -2.35 9.75
CA GLY A 9 5.49 -3.38 9.14
C GLY A 9 6.65 -2.78 8.35
N TYR A 10 6.40 -1.72 7.59
CA TYR A 10 7.41 -1.02 6.81
C TYR A 10 8.47 -0.33 7.70
N MET A 11 8.04 0.32 8.78
CA MET A 11 8.95 0.87 9.80
C MET A 11 9.76 -0.25 10.47
N GLY A 12 9.11 -1.35 10.87
CA GLY A 12 9.76 -2.52 11.46
C GLY A 12 10.83 -3.11 10.55
N SER A 13 10.54 -3.27 9.25
CA SER A 13 11.53 -3.75 8.27
C SER A 13 12.72 -2.80 8.15
N SER A 14 12.51 -1.48 8.21
CA SER A 14 13.59 -0.50 8.13
C SER A 14 14.52 -0.56 9.36
N ILE A 15 13.97 -0.81 10.55
CA ILE A 15 14.75 -1.01 11.78
C ILE A 15 15.56 -2.31 11.71
N ILE A 16 14.94 -3.41 11.27
CA ILE A 16 15.64 -4.70 11.09
C ILE A 16 16.78 -4.57 10.08
N ALA A 17 16.58 -3.80 9.01
CA ALA A 17 17.61 -3.52 8.01
C ALA A 17 18.79 -2.70 8.56
N TYR A 18 18.58 -1.88 9.61
CA TYR A 18 19.65 -1.16 10.29
C TYR A 18 20.53 -2.10 11.14
N PHE A 19 19.91 -3.05 11.86
CA PHE A 19 20.63 -4.00 12.71
C PHE A 19 21.32 -5.13 11.92
N ILE A 20 20.77 -5.54 10.79
CA ILE A 20 21.31 -6.62 9.95
C ILE A 20 21.54 -6.07 8.53
N PRO A 21 22.74 -5.54 8.24
CA PRO A 21 23.07 -5.00 6.93
C PRO A 21 23.20 -6.09 5.85
N HIS A 22 23.30 -7.36 6.24
CA HIS A 22 23.44 -8.48 5.32
C HIS A 22 22.08 -8.89 4.73
N TRP A 23 21.97 -8.85 3.40
CA TRP A 23 20.71 -9.10 2.67
C TRP A 23 20.09 -10.48 2.97
N GLN A 24 20.92 -11.49 3.23
CA GLN A 24 20.46 -12.84 3.58
C GLN A 24 19.78 -12.88 4.95
N GLY A 25 20.34 -12.17 5.94
CA GLY A 25 19.77 -12.11 7.28
C GLY A 25 18.46 -11.32 7.30
N HIS A 26 18.37 -10.25 6.50
CA HIS A 26 17.12 -9.50 6.33
C HIS A 26 16.03 -10.33 5.63
N ALA A 27 16.38 -11.05 4.56
CA ALA A 27 15.44 -11.94 3.86
C ALA A 27 14.94 -13.08 4.78
N LEU A 28 15.82 -13.65 5.61
CA LEU A 28 15.47 -14.69 6.56
C LEU A 28 14.55 -14.15 7.68
N ALA A 29 14.80 -12.95 8.18
CA ALA A 29 13.92 -12.29 9.15
C ALA A 29 12.50 -12.07 8.59
N ILE A 30 12.39 -11.59 7.34
CA ILE A 30 11.09 -11.44 6.65
C ILE A 30 10.43 -12.81 6.46
N GLY A 31 11.20 -13.83 6.07
CA GLY A 31 10.71 -15.19 5.91
C GLY A 31 10.13 -15.78 7.20
N ILE A 32 10.78 -15.55 8.35
CA ILE A 32 10.27 -15.97 9.66
C ILE A 32 8.95 -15.25 9.99
N MET A 33 8.87 -13.94 9.74
CA MET A 33 7.62 -13.18 9.98
C MET A 33 6.47 -13.69 9.10
N ALA A 34 6.75 -14.01 7.84
CA ALA A 34 5.76 -14.58 6.93
C ALA A 34 5.33 -16.00 7.36
N ALA A 35 6.27 -16.83 7.83
CA ALA A 35 5.96 -18.17 8.35
C ALA A 35 5.08 -18.10 9.60
N LEU A 36 5.38 -17.17 10.52
CA LEU A 36 4.55 -16.94 11.70
C LEU A 36 3.13 -16.53 11.32
N GLN A 37 2.98 -15.63 10.35
CA GLN A 37 1.67 -15.21 9.84
C GLN A 37 0.89 -16.36 9.21
N LEU A 38 1.57 -17.26 8.50
CA LEU A 38 0.97 -18.44 7.88
C LEU A 38 0.47 -19.43 8.94
N ILE A 39 1.26 -19.66 9.99
CA ILE A 39 0.84 -20.47 11.15
C ILE A 39 -0.39 -19.85 11.80
N LEU A 40 -0.38 -18.53 12.02
CA LEU A 40 -1.50 -17.82 12.64
C LEU A 40 -2.79 -17.89 11.81
N THR A 41 -2.67 -17.94 10.48
CA THR A 41 -3.81 -18.07 9.56
C THR A 41 -4.53 -19.40 9.73
N PHE A 42 -3.83 -20.49 10.08
CA PHE A 42 -4.47 -21.78 10.39
C PHE A 42 -5.29 -21.76 11.68
N PHE A 43 -4.96 -20.89 12.63
CA PHE A 43 -5.72 -20.74 13.88
C PHE A 43 -6.90 -19.77 13.74
N LEU A 44 -6.92 -18.94 12.70
CA LEU A 44 -7.95 -17.94 12.51
C LEU A 44 -9.20 -18.58 11.88
N PRO A 45 -10.40 -18.40 12.47
CA PRO A 45 -11.63 -18.91 11.86
C PRO A 45 -11.86 -18.27 10.48
N GLU A 46 -12.49 -19.01 9.57
CA GLU A 46 -12.84 -18.48 8.26
C GLU A 46 -13.70 -17.21 8.37
N SER A 47 -13.50 -16.26 7.45
CA SER A 47 -14.25 -15.00 7.44
C SER A 47 -15.76 -15.26 7.27
N PRO A 48 -16.63 -14.66 8.09
CA PRO A 48 -18.08 -14.86 8.00
C PRO A 48 -18.63 -14.48 6.61
N SER A 49 -18.08 -13.45 5.96
CA SER A 49 -18.49 -13.08 4.59
C SER A 49 -18.19 -14.17 3.56
N PHE A 50 -17.11 -14.93 3.74
CA PHE A 50 -16.76 -16.04 2.85
C PHE A 50 -17.69 -17.25 3.04
N LEU A 51 -18.05 -17.56 4.29
CA LEU A 51 -19.01 -18.61 4.61
C LEU A 51 -20.40 -18.31 4.04
N VAL A 52 -20.83 -17.05 4.09
CA VAL A 52 -22.10 -16.63 3.48
C VAL A 52 -22.05 -16.68 1.95
N ALA A 53 -20.93 -16.27 1.33
CA ALA A 53 -20.75 -16.41 -0.13
C ALA A 53 -20.83 -17.88 -0.59
N LYS A 54 -20.38 -18.82 0.24
CA LYS A 54 -20.52 -20.28 0.03
C LYS A 54 -21.91 -20.84 0.40
N LYS A 55 -22.88 -20.00 0.75
CA LYS A 55 -24.24 -20.37 1.21
C LYS A 55 -24.26 -21.23 2.49
N ARG A 56 -23.18 -21.23 3.30
CA ARG A 56 -23.08 -21.97 4.58
C ARG A 56 -23.52 -21.08 5.75
N TYR A 57 -24.80 -20.72 5.77
CA TYR A 57 -25.35 -19.74 6.73
C TYR A 57 -25.26 -20.18 8.20
N LYS A 58 -25.39 -21.48 8.49
CA LYS A 58 -25.32 -22.02 9.86
C LYS A 58 -23.94 -21.90 10.50
N GLU A 59 -22.88 -22.05 9.71
CA GLU A 59 -21.51 -21.90 10.20
C GLU A 59 -21.13 -20.42 10.34
N ALA A 60 -21.62 -19.58 9.42
CA ALA A 60 -21.45 -18.14 9.53
C ALA A 60 -22.08 -17.60 10.82
N SER A 61 -23.28 -18.03 11.21
CA SER A 61 -23.92 -17.60 12.45
C SER A 61 -23.16 -18.06 13.69
N GLN A 62 -22.61 -19.28 13.70
CA GLN A 62 -21.79 -19.77 14.83
C GLN A 62 -20.47 -19.01 14.99
N VAL A 63 -19.82 -18.64 13.89
CA VAL A 63 -18.60 -17.81 13.94
C VAL A 63 -18.93 -16.41 14.44
N LEU A 64 -20.05 -15.85 14.00
CA LEU A 64 -20.55 -14.54 14.42
C LEU A 64 -20.93 -14.49 15.90
N GLU A 65 -21.61 -15.52 16.41
CA GLU A 65 -21.92 -15.66 17.84
C GLU A 65 -20.65 -15.75 18.69
N LYS A 66 -19.65 -16.54 18.27
CA LYS A 66 -18.34 -16.61 18.96
C LYS A 66 -17.58 -15.29 18.98
N ILE A 67 -17.77 -14.43 17.97
CA ILE A 67 -17.16 -13.09 17.91
C ILE A 67 -17.94 -12.13 18.82
N ALA A 68 -19.27 -12.20 18.79
CA ALA A 68 -20.16 -11.37 19.61
C ALA A 68 -20.00 -11.67 21.10
N GLU A 69 -19.87 -12.95 21.48
CA GLU A 69 -19.67 -13.37 22.87
C GLU A 69 -18.33 -12.87 23.46
N LYS A 70 -17.31 -12.71 22.60
CA LYS A 70 -16.00 -12.16 22.99
C LYS A 70 -15.93 -10.64 22.93
N THR A 71 -16.88 -9.98 22.27
CA THR A 71 -16.90 -8.52 22.11
C THR A 71 -18.05 -7.97 22.93
N THR A 72 -17.77 -7.57 24.18
CA THR A 72 -18.73 -6.94 25.10
C THR A 72 -19.09 -5.53 24.62
N SER A 73 -19.78 -5.40 23.50
CA SER A 73 -20.34 -4.15 23.00
C SER A 73 -21.40 -4.48 21.95
N ASP A 74 -22.33 -3.54 21.77
CA ASP A 74 -23.52 -3.56 20.92
C ASP A 74 -23.20 -3.76 19.41
N VAL A 75 -22.61 -4.91 19.05
CA VAL A 75 -22.29 -5.29 17.66
C VAL A 75 -23.50 -5.99 17.00
N GLY A 76 -24.59 -6.24 17.75
CA GLY A 76 -25.79 -6.89 17.23
C GLY A 76 -26.42 -6.15 16.04
N ALA A 77 -26.42 -4.81 16.05
CA ALA A 77 -26.97 -3.99 14.98
C ALA A 77 -26.09 -3.97 13.70
N ASP A 78 -24.77 -3.86 13.85
CA ASP A 78 -23.81 -3.92 12.72
C ASP A 78 -23.74 -5.34 12.13
N LEU A 79 -23.94 -6.36 12.96
CA LEU A 79 -24.07 -7.74 12.48
C LEU A 79 -25.34 -7.97 11.67
N GLU A 80 -26.50 -7.48 12.11
CA GLU A 80 -27.75 -7.61 11.36
C GLU A 80 -27.71 -6.82 10.05
N GLU A 81 -27.05 -5.67 10.03
CA GLU A 81 -26.83 -4.87 8.82
C GLU A 81 -25.88 -5.57 7.86
N GLN A 82 -24.75 -6.10 8.33
CA GLN A 82 -23.84 -6.93 7.53
C GLN A 82 -24.57 -8.20 7.03
N VAL A 83 -25.33 -8.89 7.87
CA VAL A 83 -26.12 -10.06 7.45
C VAL A 83 -27.21 -9.67 6.45
N ARG A 84 -27.82 -8.47 6.52
CA ARG A 84 -28.78 -7.96 5.52
C ARG A 84 -28.11 -7.60 4.20
N GLU A 85 -26.95 -6.92 4.23
CA GLU A 85 -26.17 -6.61 3.04
C GLU A 85 -25.67 -7.88 2.34
N ILE A 86 -25.31 -8.92 3.10
CA ILE A 86 -24.84 -10.19 2.55
C ILE A 86 -26.02 -11.11 2.16
N LYS A 87 -27.21 -10.98 2.77
CA LYS A 87 -28.45 -11.65 2.35
C LYS A 87 -29.01 -11.11 1.03
N GLN A 88 -28.65 -9.89 0.61
CA GLN A 88 -28.92 -9.49 -0.77
C GLN A 88 -28.15 -10.45 -1.68
N PRO A 89 -28.80 -11.05 -2.70
CA PRO A 89 -28.13 -11.99 -3.58
C PRO A 89 -27.02 -11.25 -4.35
N GLN A 90 -25.80 -11.28 -3.82
CA GLN A 90 -24.63 -11.03 -4.64
C GLN A 90 -24.63 -12.15 -5.68
N LYS A 91 -24.97 -11.78 -6.92
CA LYS A 91 -24.95 -12.69 -8.07
C LYS A 91 -23.62 -13.45 -8.04
N ALA A 92 -23.69 -14.73 -7.71
CA ALA A 92 -22.54 -15.56 -7.36
C ALA A 92 -21.59 -15.82 -8.54
N ASP A 93 -21.93 -15.40 -9.76
CA ASP A 93 -21.15 -15.63 -10.98
C ASP A 93 -20.80 -14.32 -11.71
N ARG A 94 -20.29 -13.31 -11.00
CA ARG A 94 -19.69 -12.15 -11.68
C ARG A 94 -18.25 -12.48 -12.05
N SER A 95 -18.06 -12.84 -13.32
CA SER A 95 -16.72 -12.91 -13.92
C SER A 95 -16.03 -11.54 -13.77
N PRO A 96 -14.70 -11.47 -13.57
CA PRO A 96 -13.97 -10.20 -13.58
C PRO A 96 -14.18 -9.40 -14.89
N LEU A 97 -14.54 -10.08 -15.98
CA LEU A 97 -14.90 -9.45 -17.25
C LEU A 97 -16.28 -8.77 -17.24
N ASP A 98 -17.16 -9.13 -16.30
CA ASP A 98 -18.50 -8.55 -16.14
C ASP A 98 -18.43 -7.08 -15.66
N LEU A 99 -17.33 -6.69 -15.00
CA LEU A 99 -17.04 -5.30 -14.65
C LEU A 99 -16.85 -4.39 -15.87
N LEU A 100 -16.45 -4.95 -17.02
CA LEU A 100 -16.23 -4.22 -18.26
C LEU A 100 -17.47 -4.19 -19.17
N LYS A 101 -18.48 -5.04 -18.91
CA LYS A 101 -19.68 -5.14 -19.74
C LYS A 101 -20.63 -3.96 -19.55
N THR A 102 -20.80 -3.48 -18.32
CA THR A 102 -21.68 -2.33 -18.04
C THR A 102 -20.92 -1.01 -18.24
N PRO A 103 -21.41 -0.07 -19.08
CA PRO A 103 -20.67 1.14 -19.43
C PRO A 103 -20.45 2.09 -18.24
N ALA A 104 -21.36 2.10 -17.26
CA ALA A 104 -21.20 2.87 -16.03
C ALA A 104 -20.08 2.31 -15.13
N THR A 105 -20.08 1.00 -14.90
CA THR A 105 -19.04 0.30 -14.13
C THR A 105 -17.68 0.37 -14.81
N ARG A 106 -17.64 0.26 -16.15
CA ARG A 106 -16.40 0.37 -16.93
C ARG A 106 -15.68 1.70 -16.72
N LYS A 107 -16.40 2.83 -16.71
CA LYS A 107 -15.80 4.16 -16.48
C LYS A 107 -15.17 4.25 -15.09
N VAL A 108 -15.86 3.74 -14.06
CA VAL A 108 -15.36 3.75 -12.69
C VAL A 108 -14.15 2.83 -12.55
N SER A 109 -14.21 1.61 -13.08
CA SER A 109 -13.10 0.65 -13.03
C SER A 109 -11.86 1.17 -13.77
N LEU A 110 -12.03 1.77 -14.95
CA LEU A 110 -10.92 2.34 -15.71
C LEU A 110 -10.30 3.54 -14.99
N ASN A 111 -11.13 4.40 -14.37
CA ASN A 111 -10.64 5.52 -13.57
C ASN A 111 -9.85 5.04 -12.34
N VAL A 112 -10.33 4.02 -11.63
CA VAL A 112 -9.63 3.44 -10.48
C VAL A 112 -8.33 2.76 -10.93
N ALA A 113 -8.35 2.03 -12.05
CA ALA A 113 -7.15 1.41 -12.60
C ALA A 113 -6.10 2.46 -13.00
N PHE A 114 -6.52 3.55 -13.64
CA PHE A 114 -5.63 4.66 -13.98
C PHE A 114 -5.05 5.32 -12.72
N ALA A 115 -5.89 5.65 -11.75
CA ALA A 115 -5.45 6.23 -10.47
C ALA A 115 -4.46 5.31 -9.73
N TYR A 116 -4.68 4.00 -9.78
CA TYR A 116 -3.78 3.00 -9.22
C TYR A 116 -2.42 3.00 -9.94
N CYS A 117 -2.41 2.97 -11.28
CA CYS A 117 -1.17 3.04 -12.07
C CYS A 117 -0.35 4.31 -11.74
N VAL A 118 -1.02 5.47 -11.64
CA VAL A 118 -0.38 6.74 -11.27
C VAL A 118 0.23 6.63 -9.87
N THR A 119 -0.54 6.15 -8.89
CA THR A 119 -0.09 6.04 -7.49
C THR A 119 1.10 5.10 -7.36
N VAL A 120 1.04 3.92 -8.00
CA VAL A 120 2.13 2.94 -7.99
C VAL A 120 3.40 3.49 -8.64
N THR A 121 3.26 4.19 -9.76
CA THR A 121 4.40 4.80 -10.44
C THR A 121 5.08 5.85 -9.55
N VAL A 122 4.30 6.74 -8.93
CA VAL A 122 4.83 7.77 -8.02
C VAL A 122 5.46 7.13 -6.78
N TYR A 123 4.84 6.10 -6.21
CA TYR A 123 5.35 5.39 -5.04
C TYR A 123 6.71 4.74 -5.31
N TYR A 124 6.84 4.03 -6.44
CA TYR A 124 8.13 3.43 -6.83
C TYR A 124 9.16 4.48 -7.23
N ALA A 125 8.76 5.56 -7.92
CA ALA A 125 9.66 6.66 -8.25
C ALA A 125 10.26 7.30 -6.98
N LEU A 126 9.44 7.55 -5.96
CA LEU A 126 9.88 8.07 -4.67
C LEU A 126 10.80 7.06 -3.96
N SER A 127 10.42 5.79 -3.92
CA SER A 127 11.21 4.72 -3.29
C SER A 127 12.59 4.54 -3.93
N PHE A 128 12.70 4.65 -5.26
CA PHE A 128 13.98 4.60 -5.94
C PHE A 128 14.82 5.87 -5.70
N ASN A 129 14.19 7.04 -5.62
CA ASN A 129 14.89 8.30 -5.35
C ASN A 129 15.52 8.34 -3.95
N VAL A 130 14.87 7.74 -2.94
CA VAL A 130 15.39 7.60 -1.57
C VAL A 130 16.78 6.96 -1.53
N SER A 131 17.07 6.04 -2.45
CA SER A 131 18.38 5.38 -2.56
C SER A 131 19.47 6.26 -3.17
N SER A 132 19.09 7.32 -3.88
CA SER A 132 20.00 8.29 -4.50
C SER A 132 20.24 9.53 -3.62
N LEU A 133 19.48 9.69 -2.54
CA LEU A 133 19.61 10.83 -1.63
C LEU A 133 20.88 10.69 -0.77
N ALA A 134 21.59 11.80 -0.54
CA ALA A 134 22.81 11.80 0.26
C ALA A 134 22.51 11.36 1.71
N GLY A 135 23.27 10.38 2.21
CA GLY A 135 23.08 9.80 3.55
C GLY A 135 23.08 8.27 3.54
N SER A 136 22.73 7.66 4.68
CA SER A 136 22.55 6.20 4.75
C SER A 136 21.17 5.81 4.22
N THR A 137 21.12 4.94 3.20
CA THR A 137 19.88 4.46 2.57
C THR A 137 18.87 3.90 3.57
N TYR A 138 19.34 3.27 4.65
CA TYR A 138 18.50 2.70 5.71
C TYR A 138 17.72 3.77 6.49
N VAL A 139 18.37 4.87 6.86
CA VAL A 139 17.72 5.98 7.59
C VAL A 139 16.73 6.69 6.68
N ASN A 140 17.09 6.93 5.41
CA ASN A 140 16.17 7.57 4.46
C ASN A 140 14.92 6.70 4.21
N ASN A 141 15.07 5.38 4.16
CA ASN A 141 13.94 4.44 4.06
C ASN A 141 13.07 4.44 5.32
N ALA A 142 13.68 4.49 6.51
CA ALA A 142 12.96 4.58 7.78
C ALA A 142 12.13 5.88 7.89
N VAL A 143 12.70 7.01 7.43
CA VAL A 143 11.99 8.29 7.38
C VAL A 143 10.79 8.21 6.43
N ASN A 144 10.93 7.57 5.27
CA ASN A 144 9.81 7.38 4.35
C ASN A 144 8.67 6.55 5.00
N GLY A 145 9.04 5.46 5.69
CA GLY A 145 8.08 4.66 6.46
C GLY A 145 7.35 5.41 7.57
N ALA A 146 8.07 6.29 8.27
CA ALA A 146 7.48 7.15 9.29
C ALA A 146 6.51 8.16 8.67
N VAL A 147 6.88 8.78 7.55
CA VAL A 147 6.02 9.72 6.80
C VAL A 147 4.74 9.01 6.34
N GLU A 148 4.84 7.79 5.81
CA GLU A 148 3.67 7.02 5.37
C GLU A 148 2.73 6.69 6.55
N THR A 149 3.30 6.31 7.69
CA THR A 149 2.54 6.02 8.91
C THR A 149 1.79 7.26 9.41
N VAL A 150 2.46 8.41 9.49
CA VAL A 150 1.84 9.69 9.87
C VAL A 150 0.76 10.09 8.86
N ALA A 151 1.01 9.89 7.57
CA ALA A 151 0.03 10.16 6.53
C ALA A 151 -1.25 9.33 6.73
N TYR A 152 -1.15 8.04 7.09
CA TYR A 152 -2.35 7.24 7.39
C TYR A 152 -3.12 7.75 8.61
N PHE A 153 -2.43 8.18 9.67
CA PHE A 153 -3.09 8.76 10.85
C PHE A 153 -3.89 10.03 10.52
N ILE A 154 -3.43 10.82 9.54
CA ILE A 154 -4.14 12.02 9.07
C ILE A 154 -5.26 11.65 8.09
N CYS A 155 -5.00 10.74 7.16
CA CYS A 155 -5.95 10.37 6.11
C CYS A 155 -7.21 9.68 6.63
N ILE A 156 -7.10 8.80 7.63
CA ILE A 156 -8.24 8.05 8.17
C ILE A 156 -9.36 8.98 8.69
N PRO A 157 -9.12 9.89 9.66
CA PRO A 157 -10.16 10.77 10.15
C PRO A 157 -10.66 11.76 9.09
N LEU A 158 -9.80 12.13 8.13
CA LEU A 158 -10.17 13.03 7.05
C LEU A 158 -11.15 12.39 6.07
N ILE A 159 -10.96 11.09 5.77
CA ILE A 159 -11.87 10.30 4.95
C ILE A 159 -13.22 10.14 5.64
N ASP A 160 -13.22 9.90 6.95
CA ASP A 160 -14.47 9.72 7.71
C ASP A 160 -15.29 11.03 7.79
N LYS A 161 -14.63 12.19 7.84
CA LYS A 161 -15.29 13.49 7.95
C LYS A 161 -15.73 14.10 6.62
N PHE A 162 -14.89 14.03 5.57
CA PHE A 162 -15.13 14.70 4.29
C PHE A 162 -15.57 13.74 3.16
N GLY A 163 -15.54 12.43 3.42
CA GLY A 163 -15.83 11.39 2.44
C GLY A 163 -14.64 11.04 1.54
N ARG A 164 -14.70 9.86 0.91
CA ARG A 164 -13.56 9.25 0.20
C ARG A 164 -13.12 10.01 -1.07
N ARG A 165 -14.07 10.50 -1.87
CA ARG A 165 -13.78 11.11 -3.19
C ARG A 165 -13.02 12.44 -3.11
N PRO A 166 -13.47 13.46 -2.35
CA PRO A 166 -12.77 14.74 -2.33
C PRO A 166 -11.38 14.61 -1.72
N VAL A 167 -11.24 13.76 -0.69
CA VAL A 167 -9.96 13.53 -0.02
C VAL A 167 -8.92 12.95 -0.99
N THR A 168 -9.27 11.94 -1.78
CA THR A 168 -8.34 11.37 -2.79
C THR A 168 -7.93 12.42 -3.83
N VAL A 169 -8.87 13.23 -4.32
CA VAL A 169 -8.59 14.26 -5.32
C VAL A 169 -7.65 15.34 -4.77
N ILE A 170 -7.91 15.82 -3.55
CA ILE A 170 -7.08 16.83 -2.89
C ILE A 170 -5.64 16.32 -2.70
N PHE A 171 -5.45 15.11 -2.19
CA PHE A 171 -4.11 14.54 -2.00
C PHE A 171 -3.37 14.32 -3.33
N MET A 172 -4.07 13.93 -4.39
CA MET A 172 -3.46 13.81 -5.72
C MET A 172 -2.98 15.17 -6.25
N TYR A 173 -3.76 16.24 -6.08
CA TYR A 173 -3.33 17.57 -6.49
C TYR A 173 -2.16 18.08 -5.66
N ILE A 174 -2.20 17.93 -4.34
CA ILE A 174 -1.10 18.33 -3.44
C ILE A 174 0.19 17.58 -3.83
N GLY A 175 0.11 16.26 -4.05
CA GLY A 175 1.25 15.45 -4.48
C GLY A 175 1.80 15.88 -5.84
N SER A 176 0.91 16.19 -6.80
CA SER A 176 1.32 16.70 -8.12
C SER A 176 2.04 18.05 -8.01
N ILE A 177 1.52 18.97 -7.21
CA ILE A 177 2.14 20.29 -7.00
C ILE A 177 3.51 20.14 -6.34
N ALA A 178 3.64 19.26 -5.33
CA ALA A 178 4.90 19.01 -4.66
C ALA A 178 5.99 18.49 -5.63
N VAL A 179 5.64 17.55 -6.51
CA VAL A 179 6.58 17.03 -7.52
C VAL A 179 6.97 18.10 -8.54
N LEU A 180 6.01 18.95 -8.98
CA LEU A 180 6.31 20.07 -9.87
C LEU A 180 7.26 21.09 -9.23
N ILE A 181 7.08 21.39 -7.93
CA ILE A 181 7.99 22.28 -7.20
C ILE A 181 9.40 21.70 -7.17
N VAL A 182 9.55 20.40 -6.85
CA VAL A 182 10.88 19.74 -6.85
C VAL A 182 11.52 19.79 -8.24
N MET A 183 10.74 19.62 -9.31
CA MET A 183 11.23 19.72 -10.69
C MET A 183 11.77 21.12 -10.99
N ILE A 184 11.03 22.17 -10.63
CA ILE A 184 11.43 23.57 -10.83
C ILE A 184 12.69 23.90 -10.02
N LEU A 185 12.78 23.45 -8.76
CA LEU A 185 13.95 23.71 -7.91
C LEU A 185 15.22 23.04 -8.46
N ASN A 186 15.11 21.82 -9.00
CA ASN A 186 16.25 21.15 -9.62
C ASN A 186 16.75 21.90 -10.86
N GLU A 187 15.86 22.48 -11.66
CA GLU A 187 16.23 23.28 -12.83
C GLU A 187 17.00 24.57 -12.46
N THR A 188 16.63 25.20 -11.34
CA THR A 188 17.34 26.40 -10.85
C THR A 188 18.75 26.11 -10.31
N THR A 189 19.02 24.87 -9.90
CA THR A 189 20.32 24.44 -9.34
C THR A 189 21.27 23.94 -10.42
N ASP A 190 20.77 23.49 -11.57
CA ASP A 190 21.58 22.94 -12.65
C ASP A 190 21.01 23.35 -14.02
N SER A 191 21.48 24.48 -14.57
CA SER A 191 21.05 25.00 -15.88
C SER A 191 21.37 24.08 -17.08
N GLY A 192 21.79 22.83 -16.86
CA GLY A 192 21.97 21.79 -17.87
C GLY A 192 21.17 20.49 -17.66
N GLY A 193 20.39 20.36 -16.58
CA GLY A 193 19.86 19.06 -16.12
C GLY A 193 18.69 18.45 -16.92
N ILE A 194 17.89 19.26 -17.62
CA ILE A 194 16.68 18.78 -18.31
C ILE A 194 17.02 17.84 -19.47
N TRP A 195 18.14 18.10 -20.17
CA TRP A 195 18.58 17.26 -21.29
C TRP A 195 19.08 15.90 -20.82
N VAL A 196 19.63 15.78 -19.60
CA VAL A 196 20.14 14.51 -19.06
C VAL A 196 19.01 13.55 -18.70
N PHE A 197 17.83 14.05 -18.31
CA PHE A 197 16.69 13.22 -17.95
C PHE A 197 15.95 12.63 -19.16
N PHE A 198 15.88 13.37 -20.28
CA PHE A 198 15.25 12.89 -21.52
C PHE A 198 16.20 12.13 -22.46
N LEU A 199 17.52 12.40 -22.46
CA LEU A 199 18.49 11.73 -23.34
C LEU A 199 19.17 10.49 -22.75
N ARG A 200 18.87 10.08 -21.50
CA ARG A 200 19.50 8.90 -20.89
C ARG A 200 18.53 7.75 -20.62
N PRO A 201 17.97 7.11 -21.67
CA PRO A 201 17.27 5.84 -21.50
C PRO A 201 18.32 4.76 -21.18
N GLY A 202 18.40 4.33 -19.91
CA GLY A 202 19.12 3.11 -19.52
C GLY A 202 20.39 3.26 -18.66
N GLY A 203 20.46 4.26 -17.76
CA GLY A 203 21.73 4.64 -17.13
C GLY A 203 21.87 4.58 -15.61
N TYR A 204 20.94 4.05 -14.81
CA TYR A 204 21.15 3.99 -13.34
C TYR A 204 22.03 2.81 -12.88
N GLY A 205 22.29 1.82 -13.74
CA GLY A 205 23.10 0.64 -13.41
C GLY A 205 24.63 0.81 -13.56
N CYS A 206 25.08 1.76 -14.38
CA CYS A 206 26.48 1.76 -14.84
C CYS A 206 27.42 2.64 -13.97
N GLN A 207 26.90 3.62 -13.22
CA GLN A 207 27.77 4.56 -12.50
C GLN A 207 28.42 3.97 -11.24
N LYS A 208 27.85 2.92 -10.62
CA LYS A 208 28.50 2.23 -9.49
C LYS A 208 29.63 1.28 -9.93
N GLN A 209 29.62 0.76 -11.16
CA GLN A 209 30.70 -0.13 -11.63
C GLN A 209 31.93 0.62 -12.13
N THR A 210 31.77 1.77 -12.79
CA THR A 210 32.91 2.51 -13.34
C THR A 210 33.80 3.14 -12.26
N THR A 211 33.24 3.56 -11.12
CA THR A 211 34.03 4.09 -10.00
C THR A 211 34.80 2.99 -9.25
N LEU A 212 34.35 1.73 -9.28
CA LEU A 212 35.05 0.59 -8.69
C LEU A 212 36.23 0.10 -9.54
N LEU A 213 36.17 0.28 -10.87
CA LEU A 213 37.25 -0.12 -11.78
C LEU A 213 38.41 0.90 -11.83
N LEU A 214 38.15 2.19 -11.61
CA LEU A 214 39.19 3.23 -11.54
C LEU A 214 39.96 3.28 -10.20
N ARG A 215 39.51 2.54 -9.18
CA ARG A 215 40.20 2.45 -7.87
C ARG A 215 41.12 1.22 -7.76
N ARG A 216 41.26 0.46 -8.86
CA ARG A 216 42.03 -0.80 -8.91
C ARG A 216 43.18 -0.77 -9.93
N GLN A 217 43.53 0.40 -10.47
CA GLN A 217 44.79 0.65 -11.15
C GLN A 217 45.67 1.58 -10.31
#